data_AF-A0A1Q7NC46-F1
#
_entry.id   AF-A0A1Q7NC46-F1
#
_cell.length_a   1.000
_cell.length_b   1.000
_cell.length_c   1.000
_cell.angle_alpha   90.00
_cell.angle_beta   90.00
_cell.angle_gamma   90.00
#
_symmetry.space_group_name_H-M   'P 1'
#
loop_
_entity.id
_entity.type
_entity.pdbx_description
1 polymer ?
#
loop_
_entity_poly.entity_id
_entity_poly.type
_entity_poly.pdbx_seq_one_letter_code
_entity_poly.pdbx_strand_id
1 'polypeptide(L)' 'MKPVQVLFDEPLLRRLDADEEVRRLGRSAVLRRAVAEYLRKRRARTTAERYRRAYGKREGLGEEFRGWEDQGAWPET' A
#
# COMPACT_ATOMS: atom_id res chain seq x y z
N MET A 1 6.17 -10.88 -21.07
CA MET A 1 6.74 -10.96 -19.70
C MET A 1 8.19 -11.39 -19.79
N LYS A 2 9.07 -10.91 -18.90
CA LYS A 2 10.48 -11.36 -18.82
C LYS A 2 10.62 -12.29 -17.60
N PRO A 3 11.21 -13.49 -17.74
CA PRO A 3 11.45 -14.36 -16.59
C PRO A 3 12.47 -13.72 -15.65
N VAL A 4 12.26 -13.90 -14.36
CA VAL A 4 13.16 -13.46 -13.28
C VAL A 4 13.35 -14.62 -12.32
N GLN A 5 14.53 -14.73 -11.75
CA GLN A 5 14.81 -15.68 -10.68
C GLN A 5 14.70 -14.96 -9.34
N VAL A 6 13.97 -15.56 -8.40
CA VAL A 6 13.78 -15.04 -7.05
C VAL A 6 14.05 -16.19 -6.08
N LEU A 7 14.83 -15.93 -5.03
CA LEU A 7 15.14 -16.89 -3.99
C LEU A 7 14.09 -16.81 -2.89
N PHE A 8 13.62 -17.97 -2.46
CA PHE A 8 12.74 -18.15 -1.31
C PHE A 8 13.44 -19.10 -0.33
N ASP A 9 13.21 -18.91 0.96
CA ASP A 9 13.52 -19.97 1.91
C ASP A 9 12.64 -21.19 1.63
N GLU A 10 13.22 -22.36 1.87
CA GLU A 10 12.55 -23.63 1.55
C GLU A 10 11.23 -23.86 2.30
N PRO A 11 11.08 -23.46 3.58
CA PRO A 11 9.78 -23.49 4.26
C PRO A 11 8.71 -22.64 3.57
N LEU A 12 9.04 -21.41 3.16
CA LEU A 12 8.12 -20.53 2.47
C LEU A 12 7.73 -21.07 1.10
N LEU A 13 8.69 -21.60 0.34
CA LEU A 13 8.40 -22.21 -0.95
C LEU A 13 7.44 -23.41 -0.81
N ARG A 14 7.67 -24.29 0.17
CA ARG A 14 6.78 -25.41 0.46
C ARG A 14 5.36 -24.97 0.81
N ARG A 15 5.21 -23.92 1.62
CA ARG A 15 3.91 -23.35 1.96
C ARG A 15 3.20 -22.74 0.76
N LEU A 16 3.95 -22.02 -0.08
CA LEU A 16 3.41 -21.46 -1.33
C LEU A 16 2.93 -22.58 -2.26
N ASP A 17 3.68 -23.67 -2.36
CA ASP A 17 3.34 -24.79 -3.24
C ASP A 17 2.15 -25.63 -2.75
N ALA A 18 1.90 -25.63 -1.45
CA ALA A 18 0.75 -26.30 -0.86
C ALA A 18 -0.57 -25.54 -1.08
N ASP A 19 -0.50 -24.24 -1.41
CA ASP A 19 -1.68 -23.39 -1.59
C ASP A 19 -2.50 -23.80 -2.83
N GLU A 20 -3.82 -23.91 -2.67
CA GLU A 20 -4.73 -24.40 -3.72
C GLU A 20 -4.75 -23.47 -4.94
N GLU A 21 -4.68 -22.15 -4.72
CA GLU A 21 -4.64 -21.18 -5.80
C GLU A 21 -3.33 -21.27 -6.57
N VAL A 22 -2.21 -21.47 -5.88
CA VAL A 22 -0.89 -21.71 -6.51
C VAL A 22 -0.90 -23.00 -7.32
N ARG A 23 -1.49 -24.09 -6.80
CA ARG A 23 -1.60 -25.36 -7.54
C ARG A 23 -2.47 -25.22 -8.78
N ARG A 24 -3.53 -24.39 -8.73
CA ARG A 24 -4.47 -24.19 -9.84
C ARG A 24 -3.98 -23.19 -10.89
N LEU A 25 -3.35 -22.08 -10.47
CA LEU A 25 -2.99 -20.95 -11.34
C LEU A 25 -1.49 -20.81 -11.61
N GLY A 26 -0.67 -21.52 -10.84
CA GLY A 26 0.79 -21.46 -10.88
C GLY A 26 1.37 -20.31 -10.07
N ARG A 27 2.61 -20.52 -9.58
CA ARG A 27 3.37 -19.56 -8.77
C ARG A 27 3.45 -18.17 -9.41
N SER A 28 3.73 -18.11 -10.71
CA SER A 28 3.88 -16.84 -11.43
C SER A 28 2.62 -15.99 -11.41
N ALA A 29 1.42 -16.60 -11.43
CA ALA A 29 0.17 -15.84 -11.36
C ALA A 29 -0.04 -15.24 -9.97
N VAL A 30 0.16 -16.06 -8.93
CA VAL A 30 0.00 -15.64 -7.53
C VAL A 30 1.06 -14.60 -7.15
N LEU A 31 2.32 -14.80 -7.53
CA LEU A 31 3.40 -13.83 -7.27
C LEU A 31 3.15 -12.48 -7.95
N ARG A 32 2.60 -12.46 -9.17
CA ARG A 32 2.22 -11.19 -9.82
C ARG A 32 1.16 -10.44 -9.01
N ARG A 33 0.13 -11.14 -8.53
CA ARG A 33 -0.93 -10.55 -7.69
C ARG A 33 -0.36 -10.03 -6.37
N ALA A 34 0.47 -10.83 -5.71
CA ALA A 34 1.12 -10.45 -4.46
C ALA A 34 2.00 -9.20 -4.62
N VAL A 35 2.79 -9.12 -5.69
CA VAL A 35 3.64 -7.95 -5.98
C VAL A 35 2.79 -6.71 -6.27
N ALA A 36 1.72 -6.83 -7.06
CA ALA A 36 0.81 -5.72 -7.33
C ALA A 36 0.18 -5.16 -6.04
N GLU A 37 -0.30 -6.05 -5.18
CA GLU A 37 -0.87 -5.68 -3.87
C GLU A 37 0.15 -5.06 -2.93
N TYR A 38 1.37 -5.59 -2.89
CA TYR A 38 2.47 -5.01 -2.12
C TYR A 38 2.78 -3.57 -2.56
N LEU A 39 2.93 -3.35 -3.87
CA LEU A 39 3.22 -2.02 -4.43
C LEU A 39 2.08 -1.03 -4.15
N ARG A 40 0.82 -1.48 -4.28
CA ARG A 40 -0.37 -0.67 -3.97
C ARG A 40 -0.38 -0.23 -2.50
N LYS A 41 -0.20 -1.18 -1.57
CA LYS A 41 -0.14 -0.90 -0.12
C LYS A 41 1.02 0.02 0.24
N ARG A 42 2.20 -0.21 -0.35
CA ARG A 42 3.38 0.63 -0.14
C ARG A 42 3.11 2.06 -0.58
N ARG A 43 2.51 2.27 -1.76
CA ARG A 43 2.15 3.61 -2.25
C ARG A 43 1.20 4.32 -1.29
N ALA A 44 0.14 3.65 -0.84
CA ALA A 44 -0.82 4.22 0.11
C ALA A 44 -0.13 4.63 1.42
N ARG A 45 0.76 3.79 1.96
CA ARG A 45 1.53 4.10 3.18
C ARG A 45 2.45 5.30 2.98
N THR A 46 3.20 5.35 1.88
CA THR A 46 4.05 6.50 1.57
C THR A 46 3.25 7.79 1.46
N THR A 47 2.08 7.75 0.82
CA THR A 47 1.19 8.92 0.76
C THR A 47 0.75 9.35 2.16
N ALA A 48 0.26 8.43 2.99
CA ALA A 48 -0.17 8.75 4.36
C ALA A 48 0.98 9.32 5.22
N GLU A 49 2.19 8.80 5.07
CA GLU A 49 3.39 9.34 5.74
C GLU A 49 3.72 10.76 5.27
N ARG A 50 3.60 11.05 3.98
CA ARG A 50 3.80 12.41 3.45
C ARG A 50 2.76 13.38 3.99
N TYR A 51 1.49 13.00 4.02
CA TYR A 51 0.43 13.82 4.62
C TYR A 51 0.70 14.07 6.12
N ARG A 52 1.07 13.05 6.88
CA ARG A 52 1.46 13.24 8.29
C ARG A 52 2.67 14.14 8.46
N ARG A 53 3.67 14.09 7.58
CA ARG A 53 4.83 15.00 7.64
C ARG A 53 4.44 16.44 7.30
N ALA A 54 3.57 16.64 6.33
CA ALA A 54 3.15 17.96 5.87
C ALA A 54 2.17 18.64 6.84
N TYR A 55 1.20 17.88 7.35
CA TYR A 55 0.05 18.41 8.11
C TYR A 55 -0.06 17.87 9.55
N GLY A 56 0.86 17.01 9.99
CA GLY A 56 0.82 16.39 11.33
C GLY A 56 1.49 17.21 12.43
N LYS A 57 2.06 18.38 12.11
CA LYS A 57 2.47 19.34 13.14
C LYS A 57 1.22 20.08 13.63
N ARG A 58 1.12 20.30 14.95
CA ARG A 58 -0.03 20.94 15.62
C ARG A 58 -0.10 22.45 15.44
N GLU A 59 0.96 23.06 14.92
CA GLU A 59 0.85 24.40 14.36
C GLU A 59 -0.13 24.26 13.19
N GLY A 60 -1.28 24.95 13.24
CA GLY A 60 -2.34 24.87 12.23
C GLY A 60 -1.82 25.09 10.81
N LEU A 61 -2.70 25.13 9.80
CA LEU A 61 -2.32 25.20 8.39
C LEU A 61 -1.32 26.34 8.04
N GLY A 62 -1.16 27.33 8.91
CA GLY A 62 -0.25 28.46 8.83
C GLY A 62 -1.03 29.76 8.97
N GLU A 63 -0.37 30.90 9.18
CA GLU A 63 -1.07 32.20 9.18
C GLU A 63 -1.82 32.45 7.86
N GLU A 64 -1.28 31.95 6.75
CA GLU A 64 -1.83 32.10 5.41
C GLU A 64 -3.20 31.41 5.22
N PHE A 65 -3.54 30.46 6.08
CA PHE A 65 -4.82 29.74 6.08
C PHE A 65 -5.69 30.07 7.29
N ARG A 66 -5.35 31.12 8.06
CA ARG A 66 -6.13 31.56 9.21
C ARG A 66 -7.52 32.00 8.76
N GLY A 67 -8.58 31.42 9.36
CA GLY A 67 -9.98 31.67 8.98
C GLY A 67 -10.57 30.71 7.94
N TRP A 68 -9.78 29.80 7.38
CA TRP A 68 -10.26 28.70 6.53
C TRP A 68 -10.60 27.42 7.30
N GLU A 69 -10.28 27.38 8.60
CA GLU A 69 -10.40 26.20 9.48
C GLU A 69 -11.83 25.66 9.55
N ASP A 70 -12.84 26.55 9.48
CA ASP A 70 -14.27 26.21 9.57
C ASP A 70 -14.97 26.09 8.20
N GLN A 71 -14.27 26.35 7.09
CA GLN A 71 -14.88 26.36 5.75
C GLN A 71 -14.99 24.96 5.12
N GLY A 72 -14.36 23.96 5.74
CA GLY A 72 -14.37 22.55 5.30
C GLY A 72 -15.47 21.70 5.92
N ALA A 73 -16.68 22.23 6.09
CA ALA A 73 -17.81 21.44 6.59
C ALA A 73 -18.27 20.44 5.52
N TRP A 74 -18.23 19.15 5.85
CA TRP A 74 -18.89 18.14 5.02
C TRP A 74 -20.40 18.29 5.20
N PRO A 75 -21.22 18.30 4.14
CA PRO A 75 -22.66 18.40 4.28
C PRO A 75 -23.19 17.25 5.13
N GLU A 76 -24.15 17.56 6.01
CA GLU A 76 -24.86 16.54 6.78
C GLU A 76 -25.61 15.61 5.80
N THR A 77 -25.40 14.30 5.97
CA THR A 77 -26.02 13.22 5.19
C THR A 77 -27.53 13.19 5.33
#